data_AF-A0A3D8L767-F1
#
_entry.id   AF-A0A3D8L767-F1
#
_cell.length_a   1.000
_cell.length_b   1.000
_cell.length_c   1.000
_cell.angle_alpha   90.00
_cell.angle_beta   90.00
_cell.angle_gamma   90.00
#
_symmetry.space_group_name_H-M   'P 1'
#
loop_
_entity.id
_entity.type
_entity.pdbx_description
1 polymer ?
#
loop_
_entity_poly.entity_id
_entity_poly.type
_entity_poly.pdbx_seq_one_letter_code
_entity_poly.pdbx_strand_id
1 'polypeptide(L)'
;MIMKANVQHHDFFGAAAADISDNTDLQKFLESKKVDTTRYEAVGAGFYGGHEGSFSGFIICKDKQKSTEDRDHIIRLSFEEAITKDEFFSLFKRFEVLIASKDGGYGIAEVNGELVISRDEA
;
A
#
# COMPACT_ATOMS: atom_id res chain seq x y z
N MET A 1 4.92 9.52 -11.93
CA MET A 1 5.91 9.36 -10.85
C MET A 1 6.08 7.86 -10.64
N ILE A 2 7.30 7.31 -10.71
CA ILE A 2 7.52 5.87 -10.51
C ILE A 2 7.52 5.61 -9.00
N MET A 3 6.57 4.81 -8.50
CA MET A 3 6.55 4.39 -7.10
C MET A 3 7.40 3.12 -6.96
N LYS A 4 8.48 3.20 -6.17
CA LYS A 4 9.29 2.03 -5.81
C LYS A 4 8.70 1.41 -4.55
N ALA A 5 8.34 0.13 -4.62
CA ALA A 5 7.95 -0.61 -3.43
C ALA A 5 9.21 -0.91 -2.60
N ASN A 6 9.20 -0.53 -1.32
CA ASN A 6 10.29 -0.87 -0.42
C ASN A 6 10.03 -2.25 0.18
N VAL A 7 10.96 -3.17 -0.02
CA VAL A 7 10.89 -4.56 0.42
C VAL A 7 11.77 -4.74 1.67
N GLN A 8 11.21 -5.30 2.74
CA GLN A 8 11.98 -5.57 3.96
C GLN A 8 12.86 -6.83 3.84
N HIS A 9 12.58 -7.69 2.86
CA HIS A 9 13.30 -8.94 2.62
C HIS A 9 14.12 -8.85 1.32
N HIS A 10 15.28 -9.50 1.31
CA HIS A 10 16.30 -9.30 0.28
C HIS A 10 16.13 -10.17 -0.97
N ASP A 11 15.18 -11.11 -0.96
CA ASP A 11 15.03 -12.14 -1.99
C ASP A 11 14.34 -11.61 -3.27
N PHE A 12 13.53 -10.57 -3.13
CA PHE A 12 12.75 -9.98 -4.22
C PHE A 12 12.87 -8.47 -4.18
N PHE A 13 12.68 -7.82 -5.34
CA PHE A 13 12.45 -6.37 -5.42
C PHE A 13 11.08 -6.13 -6.08
N GLY A 14 10.45 -4.98 -5.80
CA GLY A 14 9.09 -4.72 -6.28
C GLY A 14 8.86 -3.31 -6.79
N ALA A 15 7.88 -3.20 -7.69
CA ALA A 15 7.26 -1.96 -8.12
C ALA A 15 5.79 -1.99 -7.69
N ALA A 16 5.22 -0.82 -7.42
CA ALA A 16 3.79 -0.69 -7.21
C ALA A 16 3.26 0.43 -8.10
N ALA A 17 2.08 0.22 -8.66
CA ALA A 17 1.31 1.25 -9.36
C ALA A 17 -0.06 1.35 -8.69
N ALA A 18 -0.44 2.55 -8.29
CA ALA A 18 -1.69 2.80 -7.61
C ALA A 18 -2.29 4.11 -8.08
N ASP A 19 -3.55 4.06 -8.48
CA ASP A 19 -4.36 5.24 -8.74
C ASP A 19 -5.43 5.35 -7.67
N ILE A 20 -5.42 6.47 -6.95
CA ILE A 20 -6.40 6.76 -5.91
C ILE A 20 -7.79 6.84 -6.53
N SER A 21 -8.78 6.32 -5.81
CA SER A 21 -10.19 6.39 -6.20
C SER A 21 -10.64 7.84 -6.44
N ASP A 22 -11.44 8.08 -7.48
CA ASP A 22 -12.00 9.42 -7.76
C ASP A 22 -12.92 9.91 -6.62
N ASN A 23 -13.44 8.98 -5.81
CA ASN A 23 -14.46 9.24 -4.79
C ASN A 23 -13.93 9.23 -3.35
N THR A 24 -12.67 8.87 -3.11
CA THR A 24 -12.07 8.84 -1.77
C THR A 24 -10.58 9.13 -1.81
N ASP A 25 -10.02 9.51 -0.68
CA ASP A 25 -8.58 9.63 -0.47
C ASP A 25 -8.24 9.12 0.94
N LEU A 26 -6.96 9.05 1.26
CA LEU A 26 -6.53 8.54 2.57
C LEU A 26 -7.03 9.42 3.72
N GLN A 27 -7.19 10.73 3.50
CA GLN A 27 -7.67 11.65 4.53
C GLN A 27 -9.15 11.41 4.83
N LYS A 28 -9.99 11.30 3.79
CA LYS A 28 -11.42 10.94 3.92
C LYS A 28 -11.61 9.56 4.55
N PHE A 29 -10.73 8.61 4.26
CA PHE A 29 -10.75 7.30 4.93
C PHE A 29 -10.45 7.41 6.42
N LEU A 30 -9.49 8.24 6.83
CA LEU A 30 -9.24 8.51 8.24
C LEU A 30 -10.46 9.16 8.93
N GLU A 31 -11.12 10.11 8.26
CA GLU A 31 -12.34 10.75 8.76
C GLU A 31 -13.48 9.74 8.96
N SER A 32 -13.67 8.80 8.02
CA SER A 32 -14.69 7.76 8.14
C SER A 32 -14.42 6.81 9.32
N LYS A 33 -13.14 6.60 9.66
CA LYS A 33 -12.70 5.88 10.86
C LYS A 33 -12.64 6.76 12.13
N LYS A 34 -13.18 7.99 12.09
CA LYS A 34 -13.27 8.95 13.20
C LYS A 34 -11.90 9.36 13.78
N VAL A 35 -10.86 9.36 12.95
CA VAL A 35 -9.54 9.85 13.32
C VAL A 35 -9.52 11.38 13.27
N ASP A 36 -8.85 12.02 14.24
CA ASP A 36 -8.62 13.47 14.23
C ASP A 36 -7.67 13.86 13.09
N THR A 37 -8.24 14.24 11.96
CA THR A 37 -7.53 14.66 10.75
C THR A 37 -6.92 16.07 10.83
N THR A 38 -7.26 16.84 11.87
CA THR A 38 -6.58 18.11 12.14
C THR A 38 -5.18 17.88 12.72
N ARG A 39 -5.01 16.77 13.45
CA ARG A 39 -3.73 16.31 13.99
C ARG A 39 -3.01 15.35 13.06
N TYR A 40 -3.70 14.35 12.53
CA TYR A 40 -3.11 13.28 11.73
C TYR A 40 -3.36 13.52 10.24
N GLU A 41 -2.32 13.85 9.51
CA GLU A 41 -2.34 14.01 8.07
C GLU A 41 -1.86 12.73 7.41
N ALA A 42 -2.70 12.10 6.60
CA ALA A 42 -2.34 10.89 5.85
C ALA A 42 -1.33 11.23 4.76
N VAL A 43 -0.21 10.50 4.75
CA VAL A 43 0.88 10.65 3.76
C VAL A 43 1.18 9.36 3.01
N GLY A 44 0.55 8.26 3.39
CA GLY A 44 0.68 6.98 2.71
C GLY A 44 -0.14 5.89 3.37
N ALA A 45 -0.07 4.68 2.82
CA ALA A 45 -0.71 3.51 3.38
C ALA A 45 0.16 2.29 3.11
N GLY A 46 -0.08 1.22 3.86
CA GLY A 46 0.57 -0.06 3.63
C GLY A 46 -0.35 -1.19 4.04
N PHE A 47 -0.05 -2.37 3.51
CA PHE A 47 -0.67 -3.60 3.98
C PHE A 47 0.38 -4.69 4.12
N TYR A 48 0.08 -5.64 4.98
CA TYR A 48 0.83 -6.86 5.15
C TYR A 48 -0.13 -8.03 4.90
N GLY A 49 0.26 -8.93 3.99
CA GLY A 49 -0.36 -10.23 3.83
C GLY A 49 0.55 -11.29 4.44
N GLY A 50 0.03 -12.11 5.35
CA GLY A 50 0.77 -13.22 5.96
C GLY A 50 0.27 -14.58 5.51
N HIS A 51 0.87 -15.64 6.08
CA HIS A 51 0.43 -17.01 5.87
C HIS A 51 -1.02 -17.20 6.33
N GLU A 52 -1.70 -18.21 5.77
CA GLU A 52 -3.11 -18.56 6.07
C GLU A 52 -4.13 -17.43 5.81
N GLY A 53 -3.81 -16.50 4.91
CA GLY A 53 -4.74 -15.45 4.48
C GLY A 53 -4.83 -14.24 5.41
N SER A 54 -3.99 -14.16 6.44
CA SER A 54 -3.89 -13.02 7.34
C SER A 54 -3.60 -11.71 6.59
N PHE A 55 -4.23 -10.62 7.04
CA PHE A 55 -4.09 -9.29 6.45
C PHE A 55 -4.07 -8.22 7.53
N SER A 56 -3.21 -7.23 7.35
CA SER A 56 -3.17 -6.04 8.19
C SER A 56 -2.94 -4.82 7.31
N GLY A 57 -3.94 -3.95 7.21
CA GLY A 57 -3.78 -2.61 6.63
C GLY A 57 -3.39 -1.59 7.70
N PHE A 58 -2.65 -0.55 7.28
CA PHE A 58 -2.34 0.60 8.11
C PHE A 58 -2.22 1.87 7.27
N ILE A 59 -2.46 3.02 7.90
CA ILE A 59 -2.24 4.33 7.29
C ILE A 59 -0.96 4.93 7.88
N ILE A 60 -0.16 5.56 7.04
CA ILE A 60 1.04 6.30 7.44
C ILE A 60 0.61 7.76 7.57
N CYS A 61 0.78 8.33 8.76
CA CYS A 61 0.38 9.70 9.04
C CYS A 61 1.55 10.54 9.54
N LYS A 62 1.54 11.82 9.20
CA LYS A 62 2.28 12.85 9.92
C LYS A 62 1.47 13.29 11.14
N ASP A 63 2.02 13.15 12.34
CA ASP A 63 1.44 13.71 13.56
C ASP A 63 1.85 15.18 13.67
N LYS A 64 0.94 16.10 13.33
CA LYS A 64 1.20 17.55 13.30
C LYS A 64 1.54 18.13 14.67
N GLN A 65 1.12 17.50 15.77
CA GLN A 65 1.43 17.97 17.12
C GLN A 65 2.83 17.59 17.57
N LYS A 66 3.36 16.47 17.07
CA LYS A 66 4.72 16.00 17.38
C LYS A 66 5.75 16.39 16.32
N SER A 67 5.27 16.83 15.16
CA SER A 67 6.13 17.35 14.10
C SER A 67 6.65 18.73 14.47
N THR A 68 7.85 19.03 14.02
CA THR A 68 8.49 20.35 14.14
C THR A 68 8.73 20.92 12.75
N GLU A 69 9.12 22.19 12.64
CA GLU A 69 9.44 22.80 11.33
C GLU A 69 10.55 22.04 10.58
N ASP A 70 11.52 21.48 11.32
CA ASP A 70 12.68 20.79 10.74
C ASP A 70 12.49 19.28 10.57
N ARG A 71 11.45 18.70 11.20
CA ARG A 71 11.29 17.24 11.25
C ARG A 71 9.84 16.81 11.38
N ASP A 72 9.40 16.04 10.39
CA ASP A 72 8.12 15.34 10.41
C ASP A 72 8.15 14.14 11.36
N HIS A 73 7.13 14.03 12.22
CA HIS A 73 6.90 12.86 13.04
C HIS A 73 5.94 11.90 12.32
N ILE A 74 6.53 10.95 11.59
CA ILE A 74 5.79 9.95 10.83
C ILE A 74 5.43 8.76 11.73
N ILE A 75 4.15 8.41 11.78
CA ILE A 75 3.64 7.30 12.57
C ILE A 75 2.88 6.30 11.70
N ARG A 76 2.86 5.05 12.15
CA ARG A 76 1.95 4.01 11.64
C ARG A 76 0.67 4.04 12.48
N LEU A 77 -0.44 4.34 11.83
CA LEU A 77 -1.76 4.31 12.45
C LEU A 77 -2.43 2.98 12.10
N SER A 78 -2.75 2.22 13.14
CA SER A 78 -3.44 0.93 13.06
C SER A 78 -4.65 0.99 13.98
N PHE A 79 -5.68 0.20 13.65
CA PHE A 79 -7.00 0.26 14.27
C PHE A 79 -7.25 -1.02 15.07
N GLU A 80 -7.97 -0.91 16.19
CA GLU A 80 -8.40 -2.09 16.97
C GLU A 80 -9.28 -3.00 16.12
N GLU A 81 -10.26 -2.41 15.44
CA GLU A 81 -10.96 -3.06 14.33
C GLU A 81 -10.07 -2.95 13.07
N ALA A 82 -9.37 -4.04 12.76
CA ALA A 82 -8.40 -4.06 11.66
C ALA A 82 -9.05 -3.68 10.33
N ILE A 83 -8.31 -2.91 9.51
CA ILE A 83 -8.69 -2.61 8.13
C ILE A 83 -8.80 -3.93 7.37
N THR A 84 -9.95 -4.16 6.74
CA THR A 84 -10.16 -5.35 5.91
C THR A 84 -9.47 -5.21 4.55
N LYS A 85 -9.30 -6.33 3.82
CA LYS A 85 -8.77 -6.31 2.45
C LYS A 85 -9.63 -5.41 1.54
N ASP A 86 -10.95 -5.57 1.63
CA ASP A 86 -11.88 -4.84 0.78
C ASP A 86 -11.86 -3.34 1.07
N GLU A 87 -11.81 -2.95 2.34
CA GLU A 87 -11.66 -1.54 2.72
C GLU A 87 -10.34 -0.96 2.19
N PHE A 88 -9.23 -1.68 2.32
CA PHE A 88 -7.94 -1.20 1.83
C PHE A 88 -7.93 -1.04 0.31
N PHE A 89 -8.37 -2.06 -0.43
CA PHE A 89 -8.36 -1.99 -1.90
C PHE A 89 -9.40 -1.01 -2.45
N SER A 90 -10.47 -0.70 -1.71
CA SER A 90 -11.44 0.34 -2.10
C SER A 90 -10.84 1.75 -2.18
N LEU A 91 -9.68 1.99 -1.55
CA LEU A 91 -8.96 3.26 -1.63
C LEU A 91 -8.39 3.53 -3.03
N PHE A 92 -8.22 2.47 -3.82
CA PHE A 92 -7.58 2.53 -5.12
C PHE A 92 -8.57 2.15 -6.22
N LYS A 93 -8.62 2.95 -7.28
CA LYS A 93 -9.32 2.58 -8.52
C LYS A 93 -8.57 1.47 -9.26
N ARG A 94 -7.25 1.53 -9.20
CA ARG A 94 -6.32 0.55 -9.77
C ARG A 94 -5.18 0.37 -8.79
N PHE A 95 -4.84 -0.87 -8.47
CA PHE A 95 -3.74 -1.21 -7.59
C PHE A 95 -3.04 -2.46 -8.11
N GLU A 96 -1.75 -2.33 -8.43
CA GLU A 96 -0.91 -3.41 -8.92
C GLU A 96 0.41 -3.43 -8.16
N VAL A 97 0.84 -4.63 -7.78
CA VAL A 97 2.15 -4.88 -7.20
C VAL A 97 2.86 -5.91 -8.06
N LEU A 98 4.01 -5.52 -8.61
CA LEU A 98 4.89 -6.38 -9.37
C LEU A 98 6.06 -6.78 -8.49
N ILE A 99 6.35 -8.08 -8.42
CA ILE A 99 7.45 -8.64 -7.64
C ILE A 99 8.30 -9.48 -8.58
N ALA A 100 9.61 -9.25 -8.58
CA ALA A 100 10.55 -10.04 -9.36
C ALA A 100 11.74 -10.49 -8.52
N SER A 101 12.26 -11.67 -8.85
CA SER A 101 13.44 -12.23 -8.17
C SER A 101 14.67 -11.37 -8.43
N LYS A 102 15.44 -11.15 -7.37
CA LYS A 102 16.71 -10.44 -7.45
C LYS A 102 17.77 -11.21 -8.22
N ASP A 103 17.72 -12.54 -8.21
CA ASP A 103 18.81 -13.43 -8.66
C ASP A 103 18.86 -13.70 -10.18
N GLY A 104 18.08 -12.97 -10.98
CA GLY A 104 18.05 -13.15 -12.44
C GLY A 104 18.35 -11.91 -13.27
N GLY A 105 18.68 -10.78 -12.64
CA GLY A 105 18.88 -9.51 -13.35
C GLY A 105 17.60 -8.98 -14.04
N TYR A 106 16.43 -9.49 -13.65
CA TYR A 106 15.15 -9.01 -14.15
C TYR A 106 14.96 -7.55 -13.71
N GLY A 107 14.55 -6.67 -14.62
CA GLY A 107 14.11 -5.31 -14.27
C GLY A 107 12.60 -5.28 -14.14
N ILE A 108 12.05 -4.55 -13.16
CA ILE A 108 10.59 -4.38 -12.97
C ILE A 108 9.95 -3.42 -14.00
N ALA A 109 10.67 -3.02 -15.04
CA ALA A 109 10.22 -1.92 -15.89
C ALA A 109 9.13 -2.33 -16.88
N GLU A 110 9.16 -3.55 -17.44
CA GLU A 110 8.23 -3.93 -18.53
C GLU A 110 7.97 -5.43 -18.54
N VAL A 111 6.76 -5.84 -18.13
CA VAL A 111 6.22 -7.18 -18.44
C VAL A 111 5.76 -7.15 -19.90
N ASN A 112 6.46 -7.88 -20.77
CA ASN A 112 6.31 -7.74 -22.24
C ASN A 112 5.22 -8.61 -22.86
N GLY A 113 4.46 -9.36 -22.06
CA GLY A 113 3.39 -10.21 -22.55
C GLY A 113 2.63 -10.91 -21.42
N GLU A 114 1.39 -11.28 -21.71
CA GLU A 114 0.51 -12.03 -20.82
C GLU A 114 0.10 -13.32 -21.54
N LEU A 115 0.23 -14.46 -20.87
CA LEU A 115 -0.31 -15.74 -21.32
C LEU A 115 -1.26 -16.25 -20.23
N VAL A 116 -2.53 -16.40 -20.58
CA VAL A 116 -3.54 -16.95 -19.67
C VAL A 116 -3.63 -18.46 -19.90
N ILE A 117 -3.26 -19.24 -18.89
CA ILE A 117 -3.41 -20.70 -18.93
C ILE A 117 -4.79 -21.07 -18.36
N SER A 118 -5.66 -21.64 -19.19
CA SER A 118 -6.92 -22.22 -18.70
C SER A 118 -6.66 -23.62 -18.15
N ARG A 119 -7.37 -23.99 -17.08
CA ARG A 119 -7.28 -25.34 -16.50
C ARG A 119 -7.97 -26.41 -17.34
N ASP A 120 -8.66 -26.02 -18.41
CA ASP A 120 -9.43 -26.94 -19.26
C ASP A 120 -8.58 -27.59 -20.37
N GLU A 121 -7.31 -27.21 -20.50
CA GLU A 121 -6.37 -27.75 -21.50
C GLU A 121 -5.17 -28.49 -20.87
N ALA A 122 -5.24 -28.87 -19.57
CA ALA A 122 -4.20 -29.60 -18.85
C ALA A 122 -4.59 -31.05 -18.51
#